data_AF-A0A9D6ZV64-F1
#
_entry.id   AF-A0A9D6ZV64-F1
#
_cell.length_a   1.000
_cell.length_b   1.000
_cell.length_c   1.000
_cell.angle_alpha   90.00
_cell.angle_beta   90.00
_cell.angle_gamma   90.00
#
_symmetry.space_group_name_H-M   'P 1'
#
loop_
_entity.id
_entity.type
_entity.pdbx_description
1 polymer ?
#
loop_
_entity_poly.entity_id
_entity_poly.type
_entity_poly.pdbx_seq_one_letter_code
_entity_poly.pdbx_strand_id
1 'polypeptide(L)'
;MSDNAKRPYFLWDYDLTDQQVHDVLKTGTDWDRRWMLARILESATYEDVWKYTNLAEVKRMFPHLQLKKPIRNAWELALSVWQ
;
A
#
# COMPACT_ATOMS: atom_id res chain seq x y z
N MET A 1 -20.81 10.88 16.98
CA MET A 1 -19.85 9.82 17.36
C MET A 1 -18.66 10.01 16.46
N SER A 2 -17.61 10.67 16.96
CA SER A 2 -16.40 10.92 16.17
C SER A 2 -15.57 9.65 16.24
N ASP A 3 -15.74 8.75 15.28
CA ASP A 3 -14.80 7.65 15.09
C ASP A 3 -13.43 8.28 14.84
N ASN A 4 -12.58 8.20 15.85
CA ASN A 4 -11.19 8.63 15.80
C ASN A 4 -10.41 7.57 15.00
N ALA A 5 -10.81 7.38 13.75
CA ALA A 5 -10.21 6.40 12.86
C ALA A 5 -8.77 6.85 12.63
N LYS A 6 -7.83 6.12 13.25
CA LYS A 6 -6.43 6.51 13.32
C LYS A 6 -5.88 6.69 11.91
N ARG A 7 -5.35 7.89 11.63
CA ARG A 7 -4.57 8.13 10.42
C ARG A 7 -3.36 7.19 10.43
N PRO A 8 -3.09 6.43 9.36
CA PRO A 8 -1.88 5.64 9.27
C PRO A 8 -0.64 6.55 9.26
N TYR A 9 0.38 6.22 10.04
CA TYR A 9 1.58 7.07 10.18
C TYR A 9 2.31 7.31 8.85
N PHE A 10 2.18 6.38 7.91
CA PHE A 10 2.80 6.44 6.60
C PHE A 10 2.08 7.38 5.62
N LEU A 11 0.87 7.88 5.97
CA LEU A 11 0.05 8.83 5.21
C LEU A 11 -0.09 10.18 5.94
N TRP A 12 0.96 10.66 6.60
CA TRP A 12 0.92 11.92 7.35
C TRP A 12 0.57 13.15 6.49
N ASP A 13 0.81 13.08 5.18
CA ASP A 13 0.56 14.11 4.18
C ASP A 13 -0.88 14.13 3.62
N TYR A 14 -1.69 13.12 3.95
CA TYR A 14 -3.09 13.03 3.53
C TYR A 14 -4.03 12.90 4.73
N ASP A 15 -5.23 13.46 4.62
CA ASP A 15 -6.28 13.28 5.62
C ASP A 15 -7.12 12.04 5.33
N LEU A 16 -6.46 10.88 5.36
CA LEU A 16 -7.09 9.57 5.18
C LEU A 16 -7.01 8.76 6.47
N THR A 17 -8.15 8.20 6.86
CA THR A 17 -8.26 7.26 7.96
C THR A 17 -7.90 5.84 7.48
N ASP A 18 -7.57 4.96 8.42
CA ASP A 18 -7.28 3.55 8.13
C ASP A 18 -8.39 2.87 7.31
N GLN A 19 -9.65 3.12 7.67
CA GLN A 19 -10.81 2.58 6.94
C GLN A 19 -10.88 3.11 5.50
N GLN A 20 -10.60 4.39 5.29
CA GLN A 20 -10.62 4.97 3.94
C GLN A 20 -9.50 4.41 3.06
N VAL A 21 -8.34 4.05 3.64
CA VAL A 21 -7.28 3.35 2.91
C VAL A 21 -7.77 1.98 2.43
N HIS A 22 -8.43 1.22 3.30
CA HIS A 22 -9.06 -0.05 2.92
C HIS A 22 -10.12 0.14 1.82
N ASP A 23 -10.96 1.18 1.92
CA ASP A 23 -12.00 1.46 0.95
C ASP A 23 -11.42 1.81 -0.42
N VAL A 24 -10.35 2.61 -0.47
CA VAL A 24 -9.61 2.92 -1.71
C VAL A 24 -9.04 1.66 -2.33
N LEU A 25 -8.40 0.78 -1.56
CA LEU A 25 -7.81 -0.46 -2.07
C LEU A 25 -8.87 -1.45 -2.59
N LYS A 26 -10.06 -1.46 -2.00
CA LYS A 26 -11.15 -2.38 -2.33
C LYS A 26 -12.04 -1.88 -3.48
N THR A 27 -12.36 -0.59 -3.50
CA THR A 27 -13.41 -0.02 -4.36
C THR A 27 -12.95 1.16 -5.22
N GLY A 28 -11.75 1.68 -4.98
CA GLY A 28 -11.18 2.77 -5.76
C GLY A 28 -10.91 2.38 -7.22
N THR A 29 -10.64 3.37 -8.05
CA THR A 29 -10.26 3.12 -9.44
C THR A 29 -8.92 2.37 -9.49
N ASP A 30 -8.62 1.74 -10.62
CA ASP A 30 -7.32 1.11 -10.84
C ASP A 30 -6.14 2.06 -10.59
N TRP A 31 -6.32 3.36 -10.88
CA TRP A 31 -5.33 4.37 -10.58
C TRP A 31 -5.19 4.59 -9.06
N ASP A 32 -6.30 4.82 -8.36
CA ASP A 32 -6.28 5.07 -6.91
C ASP A 32 -5.72 3.90 -6.12
N ARG A 33 -6.09 2.67 -6.53
CA ARG A 33 -5.59 1.43 -5.92
C ARG A 33 -4.08 1.30 -6.09
N ARG A 34 -3.56 1.53 -7.30
CA ARG A 34 -2.11 1.49 -7.56
C ARG A 34 -1.38 2.58 -6.80
N TRP A 35 -1.92 3.79 -6.79
CA TRP A 35 -1.34 4.91 -6.05
C TRP A 35 -1.28 4.62 -4.55
N MET A 36 -2.37 4.13 -3.97
CA MET A 36 -2.44 3.78 -2.55
C MET A 36 -1.48 2.65 -2.19
N LEU A 37 -1.46 1.59 -3.00
CA LEU A 37 -0.52 0.49 -2.78
C LEU A 37 0.93 0.96 -2.88
N ALA A 38 1.26 1.82 -3.84
CA ALA A 38 2.60 2.41 -3.94
C ALA A 38 2.96 3.20 -2.67
N ARG A 39 2.05 4.02 -2.13
CA ARG A 39 2.27 4.75 -0.87
C ARG A 39 2.56 3.80 0.30
N ILE A 40 1.81 2.70 0.41
CA ILE A 40 2.00 1.69 1.45
C ILE A 40 3.38 1.04 1.31
N LEU A 41 3.74 0.54 0.12
CA LEU A 41 5.02 -0.13 -0.11
C LEU A 41 6.25 0.79 0.07
N GLU A 42 6.08 2.10 -0.13
CA GLU A 42 7.15 3.10 0.05
C GLU A 42 7.33 3.58 1.49
N SER A 43 6.32 3.45 2.36
CA SER A 43 6.31 4.21 3.62
C SER A 43 5.86 3.42 4.85
N ALA A 44 5.13 2.32 4.68
CA ALA A 44 4.80 1.43 5.79
C ALA A 44 5.99 0.53 6.14
N THR A 45 6.07 0.10 7.40
CA THR A 45 6.94 -1.01 7.80
C THR A 45 6.51 -2.28 7.09
N TYR A 46 7.46 -3.19 6.92
CA TYR A 46 7.24 -4.42 6.19
C TYR A 46 6.09 -5.27 6.75
N GLU A 47 5.96 -5.31 8.09
CA GLU A 47 4.89 -6.03 8.79
C GLU A 47 3.52 -5.36 8.58
N ASP A 48 3.48 -4.04 8.50
CA ASP A 48 2.23 -3.28 8.38
C ASP A 48 1.65 -3.31 6.97
N VAL A 49 2.47 -3.53 5.93
CA VAL A 49 1.99 -3.67 4.54
C VAL A 49 0.87 -4.70 4.45
N TRP A 50 1.05 -5.84 5.12
CA TRP A 50 0.13 -6.97 5.04
C TRP A 50 -1.21 -6.75 5.77
N LYS A 51 -1.34 -5.64 6.51
CA LYS A 51 -2.64 -5.22 7.06
C LYS A 51 -3.58 -4.74 5.96
N TYR A 52 -3.05 -4.20 4.86
CA TYR A 52 -3.82 -3.54 3.81
C TYR A 52 -3.96 -4.36 2.51
N THR A 53 -3.06 -5.30 2.28
CA THR A 53 -2.97 -6.09 1.05
C THR A 53 -2.47 -7.50 1.36
N ASN A 54 -2.58 -8.42 0.41
CA ASN A 54 -1.89 -9.71 0.47
C ASN A 54 -0.84 -9.87 -0.64
N LEU A 55 -0.02 -10.92 -0.54
CA LEU A 55 1.06 -11.20 -1.49
C LEU A 55 0.57 -11.33 -2.93
N ALA A 56 -0.58 -11.97 -3.17
CA ALA A 56 -1.13 -12.17 -4.50
C ALA A 56 -1.54 -10.84 -5.15
N GLU A 57 -2.17 -9.96 -4.38
CA GLU A 57 -2.52 -8.60 -4.83
C GLU A 57 -1.29 -7.76 -5.13
N VAL A 58 -0.27 -7.80 -4.26
CA VAL A 58 1.00 -7.11 -4.51
C VAL A 58 1.61 -7.63 -5.80
N LYS A 59 1.81 -8.94 -5.96
CA LYS A 59 2.37 -9.53 -7.20
C LYS A 59 1.61 -9.11 -8.46
N ARG A 60 0.27 -9.08 -8.40
CA ARG A 60 -0.59 -8.68 -9.52
C ARG A 60 -0.42 -7.20 -9.88
N MET A 61 -0.32 -6.31 -8.89
CA MET A 61 -0.29 -4.86 -9.12
C MET A 61 1.13 -4.30 -9.31
N PHE A 62 2.13 -4.95 -8.73
CA PHE A 62 3.52 -4.50 -8.65
C PHE A 62 4.15 -4.06 -10.00
N PRO A 63 3.93 -4.77 -11.13
CA PRO A 63 4.45 -4.36 -12.43
C PRO A 63 3.95 -2.98 -12.89
N HIS A 64 2.83 -2.52 -12.35
CA HIS A 64 2.17 -1.26 -12.74
C HIS A 64 2.36 -0.14 -11.71
N LEU A 65 3.05 -0.40 -10.59
CA LEU A 65 3.25 0.61 -9.56
C LEU A 65 4.34 1.60 -9.97
N GLN A 66 4.13 2.88 -9.71
CA GLN A 66 5.19 3.88 -9.79
C GLN A 66 5.87 3.96 -8.43
N LEU A 67 7.04 3.34 -8.31
CA LEU A 67 7.84 3.29 -7.10
C LEU A 67 9.20 3.93 -7.33
N LYS A 68 9.77 4.57 -6.30
CA LYS A 68 11.18 4.98 -6.30
C LYS A 68 12.08 3.77 -6.55
N LYS A 69 13.11 3.93 -7.39
CA LYS A 69 14.00 2.84 -7.82
C LYS A 69 14.57 1.98 -6.67
N PRO A 70 15.05 2.54 -5.54
CA PRO A 70 15.54 1.71 -4.43
C PRO A 70 14.45 0.83 -3.81
N ILE A 71 13.24 1.38 -3.65
CA ILE A 71 12.08 0.66 -3.08
C ILE A 71 11.63 -0.44 -4.05
N ARG A 72 11.55 -0.11 -5.34
CA ARG A 72 11.24 -1.09 -6.40
C ARG A 72 12.20 -2.28 -6.33
N ASN A 73 13.51 -2.04 -6.31
CA ASN A 73 14.50 -3.12 -6.28
C ASN A 73 14.37 -3.99 -5.02
N ALA A 74 14.13 -3.37 -3.86
CA ALA A 74 13.95 -4.10 -2.60
C ALA A 74 12.73 -5.03 -2.65
N TRP A 75 11.60 -4.54 -3.15
CA TRP A 75 10.39 -5.34 -3.30
C TRP A 75 10.51 -6.39 -4.42
N GLU A 76 11.20 -6.10 -5.52
CA GLU A 76 11.49 -7.11 -6.56
C GLU A 76 12.25 -8.29 -5.99
N LEU A 77 13.30 -8.03 -5.20
CA LEU A 77 14.03 -9.07 -4.50
C LEU A 77 13.11 -9.82 -3.54
N ALA A 78 12.36 -9.12 -2.70
CA ALA A 78 11.52 -9.75 -1.68
C ALA A 78 10.40 -10.63 -2.29
N LEU A 79 9.77 -10.15 -3.37
CA LEU A 79 8.75 -10.91 -4.11
C LEU A 79 9.32 -12.11 -4.88
N SER A 80 10.62 -12.10 -5.21
CA SER A 80 11.28 -13.24 -5.86
C SER A 80 11.50 -14.43 -4.92
N VAL A 81 11.63 -14.17 -3.61
CA VAL A 81 11.87 -15.20 -2.58
C VAL A 81 10.58 -15.78 -2.01
N TRP A 82 9.50 -15.01 -1.98
CA TRP A 82 8.20 -15.52 -1.54
C TRP A 82 7.51 -16.26 -2.69
N GLN A 83 7.67 -17.59 -2.73
CA GLN A 83 6.94 -18.48 -3.63
C GLN A 83 5.65 -18.98 -2.98
#